data_AF-A0A833GD51-F1
#
_entry.id   AF-A0A833GD51-F1
#
_cell.length_a   1.000
_cell.length_b   1.000
_cell.length_c   1.000
_cell.angle_alpha   90.00
_cell.angle_beta   90.00
_cell.angle_gamma   90.00
#
_symmetry.space_group_name_H-M   'P 1'
#
loop_
_entity.id
_entity.type
_entity.pdbx_description
1 polymer ?
#
loop_
_entity_poly.entity_id
_entity_poly.type
_entity_poly.pdbx_seq_one_letter_code
_entity_poly.pdbx_strand_id
1 'polypeptide(L)' 'MGRLTTHILDTAAGRPAAGVAVELYRLDGARTLAGGATTNSDGRLDAPLLEGTA' A
#
# COMPACT_ATOMS: atom_id res chain seq x y z
N MET A 1 5.31 6.78 16.78
CA MET A 1 4.78 5.60 16.06
C MET A 1 4.99 5.81 14.58
N GLY A 2 5.62 4.84 13.91
CA GLY A 2 5.88 4.89 12.46
C GLY A 2 4.70 4.35 11.66
N ARG A 3 4.57 4.79 10.41
CA ARG A 3 3.53 4.35 9.48
C ARG A 3 4.10 4.14 8.08
N LEU A 4 3.60 3.14 7.37
CA LEU A 4 3.88 2.91 5.95
C LEU A 4 2.58 3.11 5.16
N THR A 5 2.61 4.02 4.20
CA THR A 5 1.49 4.33 3.29
C THR A 5 1.97 4.33 1.85
N THR A 6 1.06 4.19 0.90
CA THR A 6 1.37 4.31 -0.53
C THR A 6 0.33 5.19 -1.24
N HIS A 7 0.69 5.69 -2.42
CA HIS A 7 -0.18 6.42 -3.33
C HIS A 7 0.19 6.02 -4.76
N ILE A 8 -0.80 5.64 -5.56
CA ILE A 8 -0.61 5.13 -6.91
C ILE A 8 -1.30 6.07 -7.90
N LEU A 9 -0.54 6.54 -8.88
CA LEU A 9 -1.03 7.37 -9.99
C LEU A 9 -1.06 6.55 -11.28
N ASP A 10 -2.18 6.59 -11.99
CA ASP A 10 -2.26 6.14 -13.39
C ASP A 10 -1.79 7.30 -14.29
N THR A 11 -0.58 7.19 -14.83
CA THR A 11 0.03 8.23 -15.68
C THR A 11 -0.53 8.24 -17.10
N ALA A 12 -1.16 7.16 -17.57
CA ALA A 12 -1.81 7.14 -18.88
C ALA A 12 -3.12 7.95 -18.86
N ALA A 13 -3.86 7.88 -17.75
CA ALA A 13 -5.10 8.63 -17.55
C ALA A 13 -4.92 9.95 -16.78
N GLY A 14 -3.74 10.20 -16.21
CA GLY A 14 -3.44 11.42 -15.46
C GLY A 14 -4.26 11.58 -14.16
N ARG A 15 -4.65 10.46 -13.52
CA ARG A 15 -5.52 10.46 -12.33
C ARG A 15 -5.13 9.37 -11.33
N PRO A 16 -5.57 9.42 -10.06
CA PRO A 16 -5.27 8.37 -9.10
C PRO A 16 -5.76 6.99 -9.56
N ALA A 17 -4.96 5.96 -9.28
CA ALA A 17 -5.28 4.59 -9.67
C ALA A 17 -6.09 3.92 -8.56
N ALA A 18 -7.42 3.94 -8.70
CA ALA A 18 -8.34 3.25 -7.79
C ALA A 18 -8.44 1.75 -8.09
N GLY A 19 -8.71 0.94 -7.07
CA GLY A 19 -8.94 -0.50 -7.24
C GLY A 19 -7.68 -1.35 -7.43
N VAL A 20 -6.50 -0.79 -7.20
CA VAL A 20 -5.22 -1.51 -7.34
C VAL A 20 -4.96 -2.33 -6.09
N ALA A 21 -4.81 -3.66 -6.25
CA ALA A 21 -4.40 -4.55 -5.17
C ALA A 21 -2.92 -4.35 -4.86
N VAL A 22 -2.60 -4.15 -3.58
CA VAL A 22 -1.25 -3.96 -3.06
C VAL A 22 -0.99 -4.99 -1.97
N GLU A 23 0.17 -5.63 -2.01
CA GLU A 23 0.63 -6.58 -1.00
C GLU A 23 1.98 -6.13 -0.42
N LEU A 24 2.09 -6.14 0.90
CA LEU A 24 3.32 -5.88 1.64
C LEU A 24 3.96 -7.21 2.02
N TYR A 25 5.25 -7.34 1.74
CA TYR A 25 6.03 -8.50 2.14
C TYR A 25 7.21 -8.10 3.02
N ARG A 26 7.47 -8.90 4.05
CA ARG A 26 8.73 -8.89 4.79
C ARG A 26 9.71 -9.84 4.12
N LEU A 27 10.97 -9.42 4.04
CA LEU A 27 12.07 -10.22 3.50
C LEU A 27 13.10 -10.49 4.60
N ASP A 28 13.12 -11.72 5.10
CA ASP A 28 14.02 -12.18 6.17
C ASP A 28 14.48 -13.63 5.91
N GLY A 29 15.28 -13.80 4.85
CA GLY A 29 15.70 -15.11 4.35
C GLY A 29 14.62 -15.83 3.54
N ALA A 30 13.34 -15.57 3.84
CA ALA A 30 12.19 -15.93 3.02
C ALA A 30 11.26 -14.72 2.82
N ARG A 31 10.33 -14.83 1.87
CA ARG A 31 9.31 -13.82 1.60
C ARG A 31 8.04 -14.18 2.36
N THR A 32 7.61 -13.32 3.28
CA THR A 32 6.41 -13.54 4.12
C THR A 32 5.41 -12.41 3.91
N LEU A 33 4.13 -12.74 3.65
CA LEU A 33 3.07 -11.73 3.49
C LEU A 33 2.83 -11.04 4.85
N ALA A 34 2.99 -9.72 4.86
CA ALA A 34 2.88 -8.88 6.06
C ALA A 34 1.58 -8.05 6.09
N GLY A 35 0.90 -7.91 4.94
CA GLY A 35 -0.36 -7.19 4.84
C GLY A 35 -0.73 -6.92 3.39
N GLY A 36 -1.92 -6.37 3.17
CA GLY A 36 -2.37 -6.00 1.84
C GLY A 36 -3.64 -5.16 1.91
N ALA A 37 -3.87 -4.36 0.88
CA ALA A 37 -5.05 -3.52 0.76
C ALA A 37 -5.28 -3.14 -0.71
N THR A 38 -6.47 -2.65 -1.00
CA THR A 38 -6.84 -2.12 -2.32
C THR A 38 -6.90 -0.60 -2.26
N THR A 39 -6.43 0.08 -3.30
CA THR A 39 -6.49 1.54 -3.34
C THR A 39 -7.93 2.07 -3.46
N ASN A 40 -8.22 3.13 -2.71
CA ASN A 40 -9.46 3.90 -2.76
C ASN A 40 -9.50 4.83 -3.99
N SER A 41 -10.53 5.67 -4.09
CA SER A 41 -10.74 6.58 -5.22
C SER A 41 -9.64 7.65 -5.37
N ASP A 42 -8.87 7.92 -4.32
CA ASP A 42 -7.71 8.82 -4.34
C ASP A 42 -6.39 8.05 -4.61
N GLY A 43 -6.45 6.79 -5.05
CA GLY A 43 -5.26 5.98 -5.32
C GLY A 43 -4.42 5.66 -4.08
N ARG A 44 -4.98 5.87 -2.88
CA ARG A 44 -4.34 5.62 -1.58
C ARG A 44 -5.00 4.45 -0.87
N LEU A 45 -4.48 4.07 0.29
CA LEU A 45 -5.15 3.10 1.18
C LEU A 45 -5.93 3.86 2.25
N ASP A 46 -7.10 3.33 2.66
CA ASP A 46 -7.92 3.95 3.72
C ASP A 46 -7.26 3.89 5.11
N ALA A 47 -6.35 2.94 5.31
CA ALA A 47 -5.52 2.80 6.49
C ALA A 47 -4.04 2.62 6.08
N PRO A 48 -3.07 2.94 6.97
CA PRO A 48 -1.68 2.59 6.74
C PRO A 48 -1.53 1.08 6.46
N LEU A 49 -0.65 0.74 5.51
CA LEU A 49 -0.33 -0.66 5.20
C LEU A 49 0.43 -1.34 6.34
N LEU A 50 1.10 -0.54 7.18
CA LEU A 50 1.72 -0.96 8.43
C LEU A 50 1.76 0.23 9.40
N GLU A 51 1.53 -0.03 10.68
CA GLU A 51 1.70 0.94 11.76
C GLU A 51 2.27 0.28 13.03
N GLY A 52 3.03 1.02 13.83
CA GLY A 52 3.57 0.49 15.09
C GLY A 52 4.51 1.43 15.86
N THR A 53 4.79 1.07 17.10
CA THR A 53 5.93 1.59 17.87
C THR A 53 7.17 0.78 17.54
N ALA A 54 8.30 1.45 17.37
CA ALA A 54 9.61 0.79 17.26
C ALA A 54 9.97 0.11 18.58
#